data_AF-A0A2D7Q594-F1
#
_entry.id   AF-A0A2D7Q594-F1
#
_cell.length_a   1.000
_cell.length_b   1.000
_cell.length_c   1.000
_cell.angle_alpha   90.00
_cell.angle_beta   90.00
_cell.angle_gamma   90.00
#
_symmetry.space_group_name_H-M   'P 1'
#
loop_
_entity.id
_entity.type
_entity.pdbx_description
1 polymer ?
#
loop_
_entity_poly.entity_id
_entity_poly.type
_entity_poly.pdbx_seq_one_letter_code
_entity_poly.pdbx_strand_id
1 'polypeptide(L)'
;MEINKLKKLLNEFGDNVRFEHDLKKKNWFNIGGKSKVYYKADNLRELINFLKKLNNKEKIFTLGAGSNILINDKLFDGVVIKLSKNFNNISLLGEDIIIAGSAVLDKSLSEFALNNNLSGFEFLSCIPGTIGGGIRMNAGCFKKEFKDILLSIQAIDKFGQVVTIPSADIKFEYRKNDLSDDLIFLSASFKGIKSNYEKINDEINKLKTEKEKNQPTQIKTSGSTFKNPVSQTKRKAWELIKESVPLDKTFGDACISLKHCNFFVNKGDAKFEDMKKLIDFVTKNVLEKTKISLEKEIKILE
;
A
#
# COMPACT_ATOMS: atom_id res chain seq x y z
N MET A 1 13.64 8.62 -20.83
CA MET A 1 13.49 8.65 -22.31
C MET A 1 12.38 9.61 -22.69
N GLU A 2 12.45 10.22 -23.87
CA GLU A 2 11.37 11.06 -24.40
C GLU A 2 10.11 10.24 -24.69
N ILE A 3 8.94 10.87 -24.50
CA ILE A 3 7.65 10.20 -24.64
C ILE A 3 7.40 9.65 -26.06
N ASN A 4 7.86 10.35 -27.10
CA ASN A 4 7.71 9.89 -28.48
C ASN A 4 8.52 8.62 -28.77
N LYS A 5 9.70 8.49 -28.13
CA LYS A 5 10.50 7.27 -28.20
C LYS A 5 9.83 6.12 -27.46
N LEU A 6 9.25 6.39 -26.29
CA LEU A 6 8.50 5.40 -25.51
C LEU A 6 7.26 4.91 -26.26
N LYS A 7 6.51 5.80 -26.94
CA LYS A 7 5.37 5.43 -27.79
C LYS A 7 5.75 4.41 -28.85
N LYS A 8 6.85 4.63 -29.57
CA LYS A 8 7.36 3.68 -30.57
C LYS A 8 7.83 2.38 -29.92
N LEU A 9 8.59 2.47 -28.82
CA LEU A 9 9.19 1.33 -28.14
C LEU A 9 8.16 0.38 -27.52
N LEU A 10 7.07 0.92 -26.98
CA LEU A 10 6.08 0.18 -26.19
C LEU A 10 4.78 -0.09 -26.94
N ASN A 11 4.71 0.20 -28.24
CA ASN A 11 3.51 0.01 -29.06
C ASN A 11 3.01 -1.44 -29.08
N GLU A 12 3.93 -2.41 -29.00
CA GLU A 12 3.60 -3.85 -29.02
C GLU A 12 2.77 -4.31 -27.81
N PHE A 13 2.70 -3.52 -26.74
CA PHE A 13 1.91 -3.83 -25.55
C PHE A 13 0.45 -3.35 -25.64
N GLY A 14 0.06 -2.69 -26.74
CA GLY A 14 -1.31 -2.30 -27.02
C GLY A 14 -2.00 -1.54 -25.88
N ASP A 15 -3.26 -1.91 -25.60
CA ASP A 15 -4.12 -1.25 -24.60
C ASP A 15 -3.63 -1.34 -23.15
N ASN A 16 -2.67 -2.23 -22.88
CA ASN A 16 -2.04 -2.37 -21.58
C ASN A 16 -1.07 -1.22 -21.27
N VAL A 17 -0.61 -0.46 -22.27
CA VAL A 17 0.22 0.73 -22.10
C VAL A 17 -0.59 2.00 -22.39
N ARG A 18 -0.54 2.95 -21.46
CA ARG A 18 -1.17 4.27 -21.58
C ARG A 18 -0.16 5.36 -21.31
N PHE A 19 -0.12 6.36 -22.17
CA PHE A 19 0.76 7.52 -22.02
C PHE A 19 0.02 8.66 -21.34
N GLU A 20 0.72 9.44 -20.52
CA GLU A 20 0.13 10.59 -19.81
C GLU A 20 -1.17 10.22 -19.05
N HIS A 21 -1.17 9.04 -18.44
CA HIS A 21 -2.35 8.46 -17.82
C HIS A 21 -2.66 9.14 -16.48
N ASP A 22 -3.91 9.56 -16.30
CA ASP A 22 -4.40 10.16 -15.05
C ASP A 22 -4.39 9.15 -13.89
N LEU A 23 -3.70 9.50 -12.82
CA LEU A 23 -3.56 8.72 -11.59
C LEU A 23 -4.52 9.16 -10.49
N LYS A 24 -5.26 10.27 -10.66
CA LYS A 24 -6.17 10.85 -9.64
C LYS A 24 -7.13 9.77 -9.14
N LYS A 25 -7.82 9.06 -10.03
CA LYS A 25 -8.78 7.99 -9.67
C LYS A 25 -8.12 6.61 -9.44
N LYS A 26 -6.79 6.54 -9.30
CA LYS A 26 -6.04 5.29 -9.10
C LYS A 26 -5.50 5.12 -7.67
N ASN A 27 -5.81 6.07 -6.79
CA ASN A 27 -5.45 6.03 -5.37
C ASN A 27 -6.63 6.50 -4.52
N TRP A 28 -6.58 6.21 -3.22
CA TRP A 28 -7.71 6.39 -2.32
C TRP A 28 -7.95 7.83 -1.88
N PHE A 29 -6.92 8.69 -1.95
CA PHE A 29 -7.13 10.12 -1.73
C PHE A 29 -7.91 10.77 -2.87
N ASN A 30 -7.97 10.14 -4.04
CA ASN A 30 -8.41 10.77 -5.29
C ASN A 30 -7.64 12.07 -5.62
N ILE A 31 -6.33 12.08 -5.38
CA ILE A 31 -5.42 13.21 -5.61
C ILE A 31 -4.28 12.72 -6.51
N GLY A 32 -3.82 13.55 -7.45
CA GLY A 32 -2.67 13.23 -8.28
C GLY A 32 -2.83 13.63 -9.73
N GLY A 33 -1.69 13.76 -10.39
CA GLY A 33 -1.56 14.12 -11.79
C GLY A 33 -1.48 12.90 -12.68
N LYS A 34 -0.63 12.99 -13.70
CA LYS A 34 -0.46 11.96 -14.72
C LYS A 34 0.85 11.22 -14.52
N SER A 35 0.95 9.97 -14.99
CA SER A 35 2.23 9.30 -15.21
C SER A 35 2.67 9.42 -16.67
N LYS A 36 3.98 9.53 -16.93
CA LYS A 36 4.53 9.44 -18.29
C LYS A 36 4.07 8.17 -19.00
N VAL A 37 4.17 7.03 -18.32
CA VAL A 37 3.64 5.74 -18.78
C VAL A 37 2.91 5.05 -17.64
N TYR A 38 1.75 4.49 -17.94
CA TYR A 38 1.04 3.55 -17.10
C TYR A 38 0.95 2.21 -17.82
N TYR A 39 1.46 1.16 -17.19
CA TYR A 39 1.45 -0.20 -17.74
C TYR A 39 0.65 -1.14 -16.83
N LYS A 40 -0.32 -1.82 -17.41
CA LYS A 40 -1.08 -2.88 -16.75
C LYS A 40 -0.48 -4.23 -17.15
N ALA A 41 0.23 -4.87 -16.23
CA ALA A 41 0.88 -6.14 -16.49
C ALA A 41 -0.06 -7.31 -16.17
N ASP A 42 -0.52 -8.01 -17.20
CA ASP A 42 -1.47 -9.12 -17.05
C ASP A 42 -0.78 -10.45 -16.70
N ASN A 43 0.48 -10.65 -17.10
CA ASN A 43 1.24 -11.87 -16.83
C ASN A 43 2.76 -11.64 -16.76
N LEU A 44 3.49 -12.64 -16.23
CA LEU A 44 4.93 -12.58 -16.00
C LEU A 44 5.74 -12.43 -17.30
N ARG A 45 5.36 -13.14 -18.37
CA ARG A 45 6.10 -13.11 -19.64
C ARG A 45 6.08 -11.70 -20.25
N GLU A 46 4.91 -11.07 -20.28
CA GLU A 46 4.77 -9.69 -20.76
C GLU A 46 5.50 -8.70 -19.86
N LEU A 47 5.43 -8.87 -18.54
CA LEU A 47 6.17 -8.03 -17.59
C LEU A 47 7.68 -8.10 -17.83
N ILE A 48 8.25 -9.30 -18.01
CA ILE A 48 9.67 -9.49 -18.34
C ILE A 48 10.02 -8.77 -19.63
N ASN A 49 9.23 -8.96 -20.70
CA ASN A 49 9.47 -8.31 -21.99
C ASN A 49 9.43 -6.78 -21.86
N PHE A 50 8.45 -6.25 -21.13
CA PHE A 50 8.30 -4.82 -20.87
C PHE A 50 9.52 -4.24 -20.13
N LEU A 51 9.95 -4.88 -19.05
CA LEU A 51 11.12 -4.45 -18.27
C LEU A 51 12.40 -4.47 -19.11
N LYS A 52 12.60 -5.52 -19.92
CA LYS A 52 13.74 -5.61 -20.84
C LYS A 52 13.76 -4.49 -21.88
N LYS A 53 12.61 -4.09 -22.41
CA LYS A 53 12.50 -2.96 -23.36
C LYS A 53 12.84 -1.64 -22.69
N LEU A 54 12.38 -1.41 -21.47
CA LEU A 54 12.77 -0.22 -20.69
C LEU A 54 14.28 -0.19 -20.39
N ASN A 55 14.89 -1.36 -20.23
CA ASN A 55 16.32 -1.54 -20.01
C ASN A 55 16.85 -0.65 -18.86
N ASN A 56 16.10 -0.58 -17.77
CA ASN A 56 16.42 0.24 -16.59
C ASN A 56 16.66 1.74 -16.89
N LYS A 57 16.03 2.29 -17.96
CA LYS A 57 16.16 3.71 -18.34
C LYS A 57 15.03 4.61 -17.82
N GLU A 58 14.06 4.05 -17.11
CA GLU A 58 12.96 4.80 -16.50
C GLU A 58 12.83 4.45 -15.02
N LYS A 59 12.43 5.43 -14.21
CA LYS A 59 11.96 5.19 -12.84
C LYS A 59 10.69 4.35 -12.91
N ILE A 60 10.61 3.29 -12.11
CA ILE A 60 9.44 2.41 -12.02
C ILE A 60 8.79 2.60 -10.66
N PHE A 61 7.46 2.68 -10.66
CA PHE A 61 6.65 2.67 -9.45
C PHE A 61 5.56 1.59 -9.57
N THR A 62 5.48 0.67 -8.60
CA THR A 62 4.44 -0.36 -8.60
C THR A 62 3.22 0.10 -7.80
N LEU A 63 2.07 0.16 -8.46
CA LEU A 63 0.81 0.60 -7.85
C LEU A 63 -0.10 -0.59 -7.53
N GLY A 64 -0.29 -0.84 -6.22
CA GLY A 64 -1.29 -1.77 -5.68
C GLY A 64 -2.70 -1.20 -5.69
N ALA A 65 -3.40 -1.28 -4.56
CA ALA A 65 -4.72 -0.65 -4.39
C ALA A 65 -4.68 0.89 -4.36
N GLY A 66 -3.51 1.49 -4.14
CA GLY A 66 -3.36 2.93 -3.94
C GLY A 66 -3.91 3.43 -2.60
N SER A 67 -3.96 2.55 -1.59
CA SER A 67 -4.51 2.82 -0.25
C SER A 67 -3.54 3.47 0.73
N ASN A 68 -2.27 3.67 0.34
CA ASN A 68 -1.22 4.26 1.20
C ASN A 68 -0.33 5.26 0.43
N ILE A 69 -0.89 5.96 -0.57
CA ILE A 69 -0.11 6.82 -1.48
C ILE A 69 -0.77 8.19 -1.65
N LEU A 70 0.05 9.23 -1.62
CA LEU A 70 -0.29 10.59 -2.03
C LEU A 70 0.50 10.93 -3.28
N ILE A 71 -0.19 11.20 -4.39
CA ILE A 71 0.43 11.43 -5.70
C ILE A 71 0.45 12.94 -5.98
N ASN A 72 1.59 13.44 -6.46
CA ASN A 72 1.74 14.84 -6.88
C ASN A 72 0.82 15.16 -8.07
N ASP A 73 0.27 16.37 -8.14
CA ASP A 73 -0.58 16.81 -9.25
C ASP A 73 0.20 17.01 -10.56
N LYS A 74 1.53 17.06 -10.50
CA LYS A 74 2.43 17.14 -11.66
C LYS A 74 2.57 15.79 -12.37
N LEU A 75 3.23 15.80 -13.54
CA LEU A 75 3.58 14.58 -14.26
C LEU A 75 4.63 13.79 -13.46
N PHE A 76 4.31 12.55 -13.09
CA PHE A 76 5.30 11.58 -12.64
C PHE A 76 6.17 11.16 -13.83
N ASP A 77 7.44 11.56 -13.80
CA ASP A 77 8.42 11.31 -14.87
C ASP A 77 8.96 9.87 -14.84
N GLY A 78 8.07 8.90 -15.05
CA GLY A 78 8.41 7.49 -15.01
C GLY A 78 7.25 6.57 -15.39
N VAL A 79 7.43 5.29 -15.09
CA VAL A 79 6.50 4.23 -15.43
C VAL A 79 5.78 3.77 -14.17
N VAL A 80 4.45 3.85 -14.16
CA VAL A 80 3.61 3.23 -13.15
C VAL A 80 3.18 1.85 -13.65
N ILE A 81 3.53 0.80 -12.91
CA ILE A 81 3.14 -0.58 -13.22
C ILE A 81 2.03 -1.02 -12.26
N LYS A 82 0.92 -1.53 -12.80
CA LYS A 82 -0.14 -2.19 -12.03
C LYS A 82 -0.24 -3.65 -12.43
N LEU A 83 -0.04 -4.55 -11.48
CA LEU A 83 -0.24 -5.98 -11.67
C LEU A 83 -1.75 -6.30 -11.66
N SER A 84 -2.19 -7.15 -12.58
CA SER A 84 -3.61 -7.48 -12.78
C SER A 84 -3.87 -9.00 -12.79
N LYS A 85 -4.55 -9.52 -13.82
CA LYS A 85 -5.29 -10.79 -13.82
C LYS A 85 -4.50 -11.96 -13.23
N ASN A 86 -3.32 -12.26 -13.78
CA ASN A 86 -2.60 -13.48 -13.38
C ASN A 86 -1.82 -13.32 -12.06
N PHE A 87 -1.77 -12.11 -11.51
CA PHE A 87 -1.21 -11.81 -10.20
C PHE A 87 -2.28 -11.71 -9.10
N ASN A 88 -3.54 -12.07 -9.42
CA ASN A 88 -4.69 -12.03 -8.52
C ASN A 88 -5.24 -13.43 -8.19
N ASN A 89 -4.36 -14.43 -8.15
CA ASN A 89 -4.73 -15.81 -7.82
C ASN A 89 -4.39 -16.13 -6.36
N ILE A 90 -5.21 -16.97 -5.71
CA ILE A 90 -4.96 -17.53 -4.39
C ILE A 90 -5.11 -19.05 -4.48
N SER A 91 -4.18 -19.80 -3.90
CA SER A 91 -4.25 -21.26 -3.83
C SER A 91 -3.74 -21.77 -2.48
N LEU A 92 -4.17 -22.98 -2.13
CA LEU A 92 -3.66 -23.73 -0.99
C LEU A 92 -2.61 -24.75 -1.45
N LEU A 93 -1.47 -24.78 -0.79
CA LEU A 93 -0.40 -25.76 -0.95
C LEU A 93 -0.35 -26.63 0.31
N GLY A 94 -0.62 -27.93 0.15
CA GLY A 94 -0.77 -28.82 1.30
C GLY A 94 -1.99 -28.45 2.13
N GLU A 95 -1.84 -28.42 3.46
CA GLU A 95 -2.96 -28.19 4.36
C GLU A 95 -3.00 -26.78 4.98
N ASP A 96 -1.88 -26.07 4.99
CA ASP A 96 -1.72 -24.84 5.80
C ASP A 96 -0.84 -23.75 5.18
N ILE A 97 -0.41 -23.91 3.92
CA ILE A 97 0.35 -22.87 3.21
C ILE A 97 -0.54 -22.26 2.14
N ILE A 98 -0.76 -20.94 2.20
CA ILE A 98 -1.50 -20.20 1.17
C ILE A 98 -0.49 -19.49 0.25
N ILE A 99 -0.65 -19.64 -1.06
CA ILE A 99 0.09 -18.87 -2.07
C ILE A 99 -0.87 -17.82 -2.62
N ALA A 100 -0.50 -16.55 -2.52
CA ALA A 100 -1.30 -15.45 -3.05
C ALA A 100 -0.46 -14.56 -3.97
N GLY A 101 -1.03 -14.21 -5.12
CA GLY A 101 -0.45 -13.20 -6.01
C GLY A 101 -0.46 -11.81 -5.37
N SER A 102 0.47 -10.95 -5.76
CA SER A 102 0.65 -9.64 -5.13
C SER A 102 -0.48 -8.63 -5.41
N ALA A 103 -1.31 -8.88 -6.43
CA ALA A 103 -2.48 -8.07 -6.75
C ALA A 103 -3.74 -8.49 -5.96
N VAL A 104 -3.69 -9.62 -5.25
CA VAL A 104 -4.75 -10.07 -4.34
C VAL A 104 -5.01 -9.01 -3.28
N LEU A 105 -6.27 -8.75 -2.98
CA LEU A 105 -6.65 -7.86 -1.88
C LEU A 105 -6.37 -8.54 -0.53
N ASP A 106 -5.88 -7.77 0.44
CA ASP A 106 -5.60 -8.30 1.79
C ASP A 106 -6.83 -8.97 2.41
N LYS A 107 -8.00 -8.34 2.25
CA LYS A 107 -9.30 -8.89 2.66
C LYS A 107 -9.62 -10.24 2.00
N SER A 108 -9.31 -10.40 0.70
CA SER A 108 -9.57 -11.65 -0.01
C SER A 108 -8.67 -12.79 0.47
N LEU A 109 -7.42 -12.50 0.88
CA LEU A 109 -6.58 -13.51 1.52
C LEU A 109 -7.14 -13.93 2.89
N SER A 110 -7.64 -12.97 3.68
CA SER A 110 -8.33 -13.26 4.95
C SER A 110 -9.53 -14.18 4.76
N GLU A 111 -10.39 -13.88 3.78
CA GLU A 111 -11.57 -14.68 3.44
C GLU A 111 -11.20 -16.08 2.92
N PHE A 112 -10.17 -16.17 2.08
CA PHE A 112 -9.68 -17.46 1.60
C PHE A 112 -9.15 -18.33 2.75
N ALA A 113 -8.41 -17.75 3.70
CA ALA A 113 -7.91 -18.46 4.87
C ALA A 113 -9.04 -18.96 5.78
N LEU A 114 -10.04 -18.12 6.05
CA LEU A 114 -11.26 -18.49 6.78
C LEU A 114 -11.94 -19.72 6.16
N ASN A 115 -12.19 -19.67 4.84
CA ASN A 115 -12.84 -20.76 4.11
C ASN A 115 -12.03 -22.07 4.10
N ASN A 116 -10.73 -22.00 4.39
CA ASN A 116 -9.84 -23.15 4.50
C ASN A 116 -9.51 -23.52 5.96
N ASN A 117 -10.22 -22.95 6.95
CA ASN A 117 -10.02 -23.23 8.38
C ASN A 117 -8.60 -22.87 8.86
N LEU A 118 -8.04 -21.77 8.36
CA LEU A 118 -6.71 -21.26 8.67
C LEU A 118 -6.78 -19.91 9.40
N SER A 119 -6.33 -19.92 10.65
CA SER A 119 -6.09 -18.75 11.49
C SER A 119 -4.75 -18.08 11.16
N GLY A 120 -4.59 -16.83 11.59
CA GLY A 120 -3.40 -16.00 11.40
C GLY A 120 -3.62 -14.83 10.44
N PHE A 121 -4.70 -14.87 9.66
CA PHE A 121 -5.01 -13.92 8.58
C PHE A 121 -6.18 -12.97 8.93
N GLU A 122 -6.74 -13.07 10.13
CA GLU A 122 -7.94 -12.33 10.55
C GLU A 122 -7.73 -10.81 10.44
N PHE A 123 -6.54 -10.34 10.81
CA PHE A 123 -6.15 -8.93 10.78
C PHE A 123 -6.17 -8.33 9.37
N LEU A 124 -5.93 -9.14 8.33
CA LEU A 124 -5.95 -8.68 6.93
C LEU A 124 -7.33 -8.23 6.48
N SER A 125 -8.41 -8.72 7.11
CA SER A 125 -9.79 -8.25 6.86
C SER A 125 -9.97 -6.76 7.18
N CYS A 126 -9.07 -6.20 7.99
CA CYS A 126 -9.06 -4.81 8.41
C CYS A 126 -8.03 -3.95 7.67
N ILE A 127 -7.18 -4.52 6.82
CA ILE A 127 -6.18 -3.76 6.07
C ILE A 127 -6.71 -3.45 4.66
N PRO A 128 -6.80 -2.18 4.28
CA PRO A 128 -7.09 -1.81 2.90
C PRO A 128 -5.83 -1.92 2.05
N GLY A 129 -5.82 -2.76 1.03
CA GLY A 129 -4.62 -2.91 0.22
C GLY A 129 -4.61 -4.16 -0.65
N THR A 130 -3.45 -4.37 -1.25
CA THR A 130 -3.09 -5.61 -1.94
C THR A 130 -1.89 -6.23 -1.25
N ILE A 131 -1.75 -7.56 -1.36
CA ILE A 131 -0.67 -8.34 -0.75
C ILE A 131 0.71 -7.74 -1.01
N GLY A 132 1.01 -7.33 -2.25
CA GLY A 132 2.30 -6.71 -2.57
C GLY A 132 2.56 -5.40 -1.80
N GLY A 133 1.52 -4.59 -1.61
CA GLY A 133 1.60 -3.36 -0.81
C GLY A 133 1.69 -3.66 0.69
N GLY A 134 0.94 -4.65 1.16
CA GLY A 134 0.98 -5.13 2.53
C GLY A 134 2.37 -5.61 2.94
N ILE A 135 3.01 -6.44 2.11
CA ILE A 135 4.39 -6.89 2.32
C ILE A 135 5.37 -5.72 2.28
N ARG A 136 5.29 -4.85 1.27
CA ARG A 136 6.18 -3.68 1.12
C ARG A 136 6.17 -2.79 2.36
N MET A 137 5.01 -2.66 2.98
CA MET A 137 4.82 -1.84 4.17
C MET A 137 5.00 -2.62 5.48
N ASN A 138 5.25 -3.94 5.48
CA ASN A 138 5.03 -4.79 6.65
C ASN A 138 3.73 -4.38 7.38
N ALA A 139 2.64 -4.31 6.62
CA ALA A 139 1.39 -3.77 7.09
C ALA A 139 0.87 -4.59 8.27
N GLY A 140 0.16 -3.93 9.18
CA GLY A 140 -0.31 -4.59 10.37
C GLY A 140 -1.38 -3.80 11.11
N CYS A 141 -2.18 -4.53 11.87
CA CYS A 141 -3.16 -3.98 12.80
C CYS A 141 -3.42 -5.04 13.89
N PHE A 142 -3.98 -4.61 15.02
CA PHE A 142 -4.33 -5.52 16.12
C PHE A 142 -3.18 -6.43 16.57
N LYS A 143 -1.96 -5.88 16.63
CA LYS A 143 -0.71 -6.55 17.04
C LYS A 143 -0.24 -7.71 16.14
N LYS A 144 -0.79 -7.80 14.92
CA LYS A 144 -0.32 -8.71 13.88
C LYS A 144 0.18 -7.92 12.68
N GLU A 145 1.20 -8.46 12.01
CA GLU A 145 1.82 -7.89 10.83
C GLU A 145 2.06 -8.96 9.76
N PHE A 146 2.32 -8.55 8.51
CA PHE A 146 2.63 -9.46 7.42
C PHE A 146 3.79 -10.42 7.73
N LYS A 147 4.83 -9.95 8.42
CA LYS A 147 5.98 -10.78 8.81
C LYS A 147 5.58 -12.00 9.67
N ASP A 148 4.47 -11.92 10.41
CA ASP A 148 4.05 -12.98 11.34
C ASP A 148 3.49 -14.21 10.62
N ILE A 149 3.11 -14.06 9.34
CA ILE A 149 2.54 -15.13 8.50
C ILE A 149 3.37 -15.41 7.25
N LEU A 150 4.31 -14.53 6.86
CA LEU A 150 5.05 -14.64 5.60
C LEU A 150 6.12 -15.74 5.65
N LEU A 151 6.14 -16.59 4.64
CA LEU A 151 7.18 -17.62 4.43
C LEU A 151 8.18 -17.21 3.34
N SER A 152 7.71 -16.71 2.20
CA SER A 152 8.58 -16.24 1.11
C SER A 152 7.87 -15.31 0.15
N ILE A 153 8.64 -14.57 -0.64
CA ILE A 153 8.16 -13.67 -1.70
C ILE A 153 8.80 -14.10 -3.02
N GLN A 154 8.01 -14.23 -4.09
CA GLN A 154 8.56 -14.16 -5.44
C GLN A 154 8.53 -12.71 -5.92
N ALA A 155 9.66 -12.23 -6.42
CA ALA A 155 9.83 -10.88 -6.93
C ALA A 155 10.54 -10.90 -8.28
N ILE A 156 10.40 -9.81 -9.04
CA ILE A 156 11.15 -9.57 -10.26
C ILE A 156 11.90 -8.26 -10.14
N ASP A 157 13.16 -8.25 -10.59
CA ASP A 157 13.96 -7.03 -10.69
C ASP A 157 13.70 -6.27 -12.00
N LYS A 158 14.27 -5.08 -12.12
CA LYS A 158 14.16 -4.23 -13.32
C LYS A 158 14.83 -4.79 -14.58
N PHE A 159 15.61 -5.87 -14.47
CA PHE A 159 16.23 -6.58 -15.60
C PHE A 159 15.39 -7.79 -16.04
N GLY A 160 14.29 -8.06 -15.33
CA GLY A 160 13.39 -9.16 -15.62
C GLY A 160 13.83 -10.49 -15.00
N GLN A 161 14.72 -10.46 -14.01
CA GLN A 161 15.15 -11.65 -13.28
C GLN A 161 14.20 -11.92 -12.12
N VAL A 162 13.67 -13.14 -12.06
CA VAL A 162 12.77 -13.58 -10.99
C VAL A 162 13.61 -14.18 -9.87
N VAL A 163 13.34 -13.74 -8.64
CA VAL A 163 14.00 -14.22 -7.43
C VAL A 163 12.94 -14.69 -6.43
N THR A 164 13.30 -15.68 -5.63
CA THR A 164 12.51 -16.06 -4.44
C THR A 164 13.30 -15.64 -3.21
N ILE A 165 12.67 -14.88 -2.33
CA ILE A 165 13.27 -14.35 -1.11
C ILE A 165 12.56 -15.01 0.08
N PRO A 166 13.24 -15.89 0.83
CA PRO A 166 12.73 -16.41 2.10
C PRO A 166 12.46 -15.28 3.10
N SER A 167 11.39 -15.40 3.88
CA SER A 167 11.03 -14.40 4.91
C SER A 167 12.13 -14.26 5.97
N ALA A 168 12.86 -15.35 6.26
CA ALA A 168 13.99 -15.38 7.19
C ALA A 168 15.15 -14.47 6.74
N ASP A 169 15.26 -14.17 5.44
CA ASP A 169 16.31 -13.31 4.88
C ASP A 169 15.90 -11.83 4.84
N ILE A 170 14.66 -11.50 5.25
CA ILE A 170 14.12 -10.14 5.21
C ILE A 170 14.19 -9.52 6.60
N LYS A 171 14.79 -8.33 6.70
CA LYS A 171 14.83 -7.57 7.95
C LYS A 171 13.58 -6.73 8.07
N PHE A 172 12.58 -7.28 8.75
CA PHE A 172 11.34 -6.56 9.05
C PHE A 172 11.48 -5.61 10.24
N GLU A 173 10.98 -4.38 10.07
CA GLU A 173 10.84 -3.35 11.08
C GLU A 173 9.38 -2.89 11.16
N TYR A 174 9.04 -2.05 12.14
CA TYR A 174 7.70 -1.45 12.22
C TYR A 174 7.42 -0.60 10.97
N ARG A 175 6.44 -1.05 10.19
CA ARG A 175 6.01 -0.45 8.92
C ARG A 175 7.11 -0.35 7.84
N LYS A 176 8.09 -1.25 7.84
CA LYS A 176 9.25 -1.22 6.94
C LYS A 176 9.91 -2.61 6.78
N ASN A 177 10.66 -2.79 5.71
CA ASN A 177 11.64 -3.86 5.51
C ASN A 177 12.84 -3.33 4.70
N ASP A 178 13.84 -4.17 4.48
CA ASP A 178 15.08 -3.86 3.76
C ASP A 178 15.06 -4.25 2.26
N LEU A 179 13.93 -4.70 1.72
CA LEU A 179 13.82 -5.05 0.30
C LEU A 179 13.91 -3.79 -0.56
N SER A 180 14.64 -3.89 -1.67
CA SER A 180 14.78 -2.79 -2.64
C SER A 180 13.44 -2.36 -3.21
N ASP A 181 13.24 -1.04 -3.37
CA ASP A 181 12.05 -0.47 -4.01
C ASP A 181 11.98 -0.81 -5.52
N ASP A 182 13.11 -1.22 -6.12
CA ASP A 182 13.18 -1.69 -7.51
C ASP A 182 12.54 -3.08 -7.72
N LEU A 183 12.27 -3.83 -6.63
CA LEU A 183 11.63 -5.14 -6.71
C LEU A 183 10.12 -5.01 -6.88
N ILE A 184 9.60 -5.66 -7.91
CA ILE A 184 8.17 -5.83 -8.12
C ILE A 184 7.78 -7.20 -7.55
N PHE A 185 6.98 -7.22 -6.48
CA PHE A 185 6.50 -8.47 -5.88
C PHE A 185 5.45 -9.11 -6.78
N LEU A 186 5.59 -10.40 -7.07
CA LEU A 186 4.73 -11.17 -7.95
C LEU A 186 3.70 -12.00 -7.17
N SER A 187 4.18 -12.68 -6.12
CA SER A 187 3.39 -13.50 -5.22
C SER A 187 4.12 -13.71 -3.90
N ALA A 188 3.43 -14.26 -2.91
CA ALA A 188 4.00 -14.64 -1.63
C ALA A 188 3.35 -15.92 -1.11
N SER A 189 4.09 -16.64 -0.28
CA SER A 189 3.59 -17.79 0.47
C SER A 189 3.44 -17.44 1.94
N PHE A 190 2.38 -17.96 2.56
CA PHE A 190 2.00 -17.64 3.92
C PHE A 190 1.66 -18.90 4.71
N LYS A 191 2.05 -18.94 5.98
CA LYS A 191 1.74 -20.03 6.90
C LYS A 191 0.48 -19.71 7.72
N GLY A 192 -0.52 -20.57 7.61
CA GLY A 192 -1.69 -20.57 8.48
C GLY A 192 -1.58 -21.55 9.64
N ILE A 193 -2.48 -21.39 10.60
CA ILE A 193 -2.63 -22.30 11.73
C ILE A 193 -4.03 -22.91 11.64
N LYS A 194 -4.14 -24.25 11.64
CA LYS A 194 -5.45 -24.91 11.65
C LYS A 194 -6.28 -24.45 12.85
N SER A 195 -7.51 -24.01 12.59
CA SER A 195 -8.48 -23.60 13.60
C SER A 195 -9.90 -23.86 13.07
N ASN A 196 -10.93 -23.75 13.90
CA ASN A 196 -12.30 -23.91 13.40
C ASN A 196 -12.79 -22.62 12.72
N TYR A 197 -13.67 -22.77 11.73
CA TYR A 197 -14.28 -21.67 11.01
C TYR A 197 -14.90 -20.62 11.94
N GLU A 198 -15.70 -21.04 12.92
CA GLU A 198 -16.44 -20.15 13.82
C GLU A 198 -15.52 -19.21 14.61
N LYS A 199 -14.42 -19.70 15.21
CA LYS A 199 -13.50 -18.83 15.96
C LYS A 199 -12.81 -17.81 15.06
N ILE A 200 -12.44 -18.21 13.84
CA ILE A 200 -11.79 -17.31 12.87
C ILE A 200 -12.80 -16.23 12.45
N ASN A 201 -14.03 -16.63 12.15
CA ASN A 201 -15.11 -15.72 11.75
C ASN A 201 -15.46 -14.73 12.87
N ASP A 202 -15.57 -15.20 14.10
CA ASP A 202 -15.83 -14.36 15.28
C ASP A 202 -14.72 -13.32 15.48
N GLU A 203 -13.45 -13.73 15.38
CA GLU A 203 -12.34 -12.79 15.51
C GLU A 203 -12.34 -11.78 14.35
N ILE A 204 -12.55 -12.20 13.10
CA ILE A 204 -12.71 -11.28 11.97
C ILE A 204 -13.81 -10.25 12.23
N ASN A 205 -14.98 -10.68 12.71
CA ASN A 205 -16.10 -9.79 12.98
C ASN A 205 -15.77 -8.80 14.10
N LYS A 206 -15.17 -9.28 15.19
CA LYS A 206 -14.69 -8.45 16.29
C LYS A 206 -13.69 -7.38 15.82
N LEU A 207 -12.70 -7.75 15.02
CA LEU A 207 -11.71 -6.81 14.48
C LEU A 207 -12.35 -5.78 13.54
N LYS A 208 -13.29 -6.19 12.69
CA LYS A 208 -14.06 -5.28 11.82
C LYS A 208 -14.87 -4.29 12.64
N THR A 209 -15.62 -4.74 13.64
CA THR A 209 -16.40 -3.86 14.53
C THR A 209 -15.49 -2.87 15.27
N GLU A 210 -14.33 -3.31 15.76
CA GLU A 210 -13.38 -2.40 16.42
C GLU A 210 -12.82 -1.36 15.44
N LYS A 211 -12.48 -1.76 14.21
CA LYS A 211 -12.05 -0.83 13.16
C LYS A 211 -13.15 0.18 12.82
N GLU A 212 -14.36 -0.29 12.57
CA GLU A 212 -15.51 0.54 12.22
C GLU A 212 -15.87 1.52 13.34
N LYS A 213 -15.68 1.16 14.60
CA LYS A 213 -15.87 2.09 15.73
C LYS A 213 -14.84 3.22 15.71
N ASN A 214 -13.58 2.90 15.44
CA ASN A 214 -12.45 3.81 15.69
C ASN A 214 -11.92 4.55 14.45
N GLN A 215 -12.24 4.08 13.24
CA GLN A 215 -11.64 4.61 12.01
C GLN A 215 -12.70 5.06 11.01
N PRO A 216 -12.40 6.09 10.19
CA PRO A 216 -13.29 6.46 9.12
C PRO A 216 -13.27 5.42 7.99
N THR A 217 -14.44 5.21 7.39
CA THR A 217 -14.68 4.27 6.29
C THR A 217 -15.44 4.98 5.18
N GLN A 218 -15.31 4.51 3.93
CA GLN A 218 -16.02 5.05 2.76
C GLN A 218 -15.75 6.56 2.50
N ILE A 219 -14.55 7.04 2.86
CA ILE A 219 -14.11 8.40 2.58
C ILE A 219 -12.76 8.38 1.84
N LYS A 220 -12.40 9.49 1.18
CA LYS A 220 -11.14 9.63 0.45
C LYS A 220 -9.97 9.85 1.42
N THR A 221 -9.38 8.75 1.88
CA THR A 221 -8.24 8.73 2.82
C THR A 221 -7.34 7.54 2.51
N SER A 222 -6.06 7.62 2.87
CA SER A 222 -5.09 6.53 2.68
C SER A 222 -4.62 5.91 4.00
N GLY A 223 -5.51 5.83 4.99
CA GLY A 223 -5.18 5.28 6.30
C GLY A 223 -4.54 6.31 7.24
N SER A 224 -3.73 5.82 8.17
CA SER A 224 -2.97 6.67 9.07
C SER A 224 -1.89 7.44 8.29
N THR A 225 -1.87 8.77 8.42
CA THR A 225 -0.89 9.63 7.75
C THR A 225 0.51 9.42 8.31
N PHE A 226 0.62 9.28 9.64
CA PHE A 226 1.89 9.14 10.35
C PHE A 226 2.01 7.80 11.08
N LYS A 227 3.24 7.30 11.16
CA LYS A 227 3.60 6.17 12.01
C LYS A 227 3.46 6.56 13.47
N ASN A 228 3.20 5.59 14.34
CA ASN A 228 3.37 5.80 15.77
C ASN A 228 4.87 5.98 16.10
N PRO A 229 5.26 7.02 16.85
CA PRO A 229 6.66 7.31 17.17
C PRO A 229 7.17 6.41 18.31
N VAL A 230 7.12 5.10 18.11
CA VAL A 230 7.40 4.07 19.13
C VAL A 230 8.82 4.12 19.70
N SER A 231 9.77 4.72 18.98
CA SER A 231 11.14 4.95 19.44
C SER A 231 11.31 6.20 20.32
N GLN A 232 10.31 7.09 20.36
CA GLN A 232 10.37 8.36 21.07
C GLN A 232 9.40 8.41 22.26
N THR A 233 8.24 7.72 22.17
CA THR A 233 7.22 7.76 23.23
C THR A 233 6.26 6.57 23.19
N LYS A 234 5.55 6.33 24.29
CA LYS A 234 4.41 5.39 24.36
C LYS A 234 3.12 5.96 23.75
N ARG A 235 3.06 7.28 23.55
CA ARG A 235 1.90 7.97 22.99
C ARG A 235 1.78 7.70 21.50
N LYS A 236 0.55 7.53 21.03
CA LYS A 236 0.22 7.28 19.62
C LYS A 236 0.22 8.59 18.84
N ALA A 237 0.45 8.51 17.53
CA ALA A 237 0.46 9.70 16.67
C ALA A 237 -0.83 10.52 16.78
N TRP A 238 -1.99 9.86 16.83
CA TRP A 238 -3.27 10.56 16.94
C TRP A 238 -3.43 11.36 18.24
N GLU A 239 -2.84 10.91 19.35
CA GLU A 239 -2.88 11.62 20.64
C GLU A 239 -2.06 12.90 20.57
N LEU A 240 -0.87 12.80 19.96
CA LEU A 240 0.03 13.94 19.74
C LEU A 240 -0.60 14.96 18.79
N ILE A 241 -1.27 14.50 17.73
CA ILE A 241 -1.98 15.39 16.81
C ILE A 241 -3.14 16.09 17.54
N LYS A 242 -3.97 15.33 18.26
CA LYS A 242 -5.16 15.84 18.96
C LYS A 242 -4.82 16.97 19.94
N GLU A 243 -3.70 16.88 20.64
CA GLU A 243 -3.29 17.95 21.56
C GLU A 243 -2.58 19.12 20.86
N SER A 244 -1.97 18.90 19.69
CA SER A 244 -1.03 19.86 19.10
C SER A 244 -1.65 20.77 18.06
N VAL A 245 -2.79 20.42 17.47
CA VAL A 245 -3.41 21.21 16.41
C VAL A 245 -4.91 21.44 16.60
N PRO A 246 -5.45 22.58 16.13
CA PRO A 246 -6.88 22.75 15.94
C PRO A 246 -7.38 21.77 14.86
N LEU A 247 -8.29 20.86 15.24
CA LEU A 247 -8.75 19.74 14.39
C LEU A 247 -9.70 20.17 13.27
N ASP A 248 -10.29 21.35 13.37
CA ASP A 248 -11.14 21.99 12.38
C ASP A 248 -10.35 22.70 11.27
N LYS A 249 -9.01 22.79 11.40
CA LYS A 249 -8.15 23.42 10.41
C LYS A 249 -8.21 22.69 9.07
N THR A 250 -8.39 23.45 8.00
CA THR A 250 -8.39 22.96 6.61
C THR A 250 -7.35 23.69 5.77
N PHE A 251 -6.94 23.02 4.68
CA PHE A 251 -6.16 23.59 3.59
C PHE A 251 -6.86 23.16 2.31
N GLY A 252 -7.55 24.07 1.62
CA GLY A 252 -8.49 23.68 0.56
C GLY A 252 -9.49 22.64 1.09
N ASP A 253 -9.62 21.53 0.36
CA ASP A 253 -10.47 20.39 0.74
C ASP A 253 -9.76 19.33 1.59
N ALA A 254 -8.47 19.52 1.91
CA ALA A 254 -7.73 18.66 2.82
C ALA A 254 -8.05 19.02 4.28
N CYS A 255 -8.46 18.03 5.07
CA CYS A 255 -8.70 18.21 6.50
C CYS A 255 -8.35 16.96 7.32
N ILE A 256 -8.35 17.12 8.64
CA ILE A 256 -8.24 16.01 9.58
C ILE A 256 -9.61 15.35 9.74
N SER A 257 -9.66 14.02 9.80
CA SER A 257 -10.89 13.29 10.08
C SER A 257 -11.39 13.58 11.50
N LEU A 258 -12.69 13.88 11.62
CA LEU A 258 -13.35 14.05 12.93
C LEU A 258 -13.36 12.75 13.76
N LYS A 259 -13.30 11.60 13.08
CA LYS A 259 -13.35 10.28 13.74
C LYS A 259 -11.99 9.83 14.26
N HIS A 260 -10.91 10.15 13.56
CA HIS A 260 -9.56 9.76 13.98
C HIS A 260 -8.51 10.77 13.49
N CYS A 261 -7.85 11.48 14.42
CA CYS A 261 -7.00 12.62 14.10
C CYS A 261 -5.75 12.30 13.25
N ASN A 262 -5.33 11.03 13.21
CA ASN A 262 -4.24 10.60 12.32
C ASN A 262 -4.70 10.22 10.89
N PHE A 263 -5.98 10.41 10.55
CA PHE A 263 -6.49 10.14 9.19
C PHE A 263 -6.77 11.48 8.52
N PHE A 264 -6.04 11.75 7.44
CA PHE A 264 -6.30 12.94 6.65
C PHE A 264 -7.25 12.61 5.51
N VAL A 265 -8.07 13.58 5.13
CA VAL A 265 -9.22 13.36 4.28
C VAL A 265 -9.23 14.40 3.18
N ASN A 266 -9.48 13.92 1.96
CA ASN A 266 -9.93 14.77 0.88
C ASN A 266 -11.46 14.85 0.93
N LYS A 267 -12.02 16.00 1.34
CA LYS A 267 -13.49 16.19 1.41
C LYS A 267 -14.15 16.37 0.04
N GLY A 268 -13.37 16.67 -0.99
CA GLY A 268 -13.88 17.02 -2.31
C GLY A 268 -12.79 16.86 -3.37
N ASP A 269 -12.16 17.95 -3.75
CA ASP A 269 -11.15 18.08 -4.79
C ASP A 269 -9.83 18.65 -4.27
N ALA A 270 -9.42 18.19 -3.08
CA ALA A 270 -8.14 18.58 -2.49
C ALA A 270 -7.00 18.31 -3.48
N LYS A 271 -6.06 19.25 -3.56
CA LYS A 271 -4.85 19.11 -4.37
C LYS A 271 -3.74 18.46 -3.55
N PHE A 272 -2.69 18.03 -4.23
CA PHE A 272 -1.47 17.54 -3.57
C PHE A 272 -0.94 18.58 -2.58
N GLU A 273 -0.88 19.84 -3.00
CA GLU A 273 -0.35 20.94 -2.19
C GLU A 273 -1.19 21.20 -0.94
N ASP A 274 -2.51 20.99 -1.01
CA ASP A 274 -3.41 21.11 0.14
C ASP A 274 -3.09 20.04 1.19
N MET A 275 -2.99 18.79 0.75
CA MET A 275 -2.64 17.67 1.63
C MET A 275 -1.22 17.83 2.20
N LYS A 276 -0.27 18.29 1.39
CA LYS A 276 1.10 18.56 1.81
C LYS A 276 1.16 19.66 2.87
N LYS A 277 0.45 20.78 2.68
CA LYS A 277 0.35 21.85 3.68
C LYS A 277 -0.24 21.36 5.00
N LEU A 278 -1.25 20.48 4.95
CA LEU A 278 -1.82 19.88 6.15
C LEU A 278 -0.81 18.98 6.87
N ILE A 279 -0.07 18.14 6.13
CA ILE A 279 1.01 17.29 6.67
C ILE A 279 2.10 18.13 7.32
N ASP A 280 2.58 19.16 6.63
CA ASP A 280 3.65 20.04 7.11
C ASP A 280 3.19 20.83 8.35
N PHE A 281 1.95 21.33 8.34
CA PHE A 281 1.33 22.00 9.49
C PHE A 281 1.27 21.09 10.72
N VAL A 282 0.76 19.86 10.58
CA VAL A 282 0.65 18.92 11.70
C VAL A 282 2.04 18.50 12.20
N THR A 283 2.96 18.18 11.30
CA THR A 283 4.33 17.78 11.66
C THR A 283 5.03 18.88 12.46
N LYS A 284 4.93 20.14 11.99
CA LYS A 284 5.53 21.30 12.66
C LYS A 284 4.96 21.51 14.06
N ASN A 285 3.63 21.58 14.20
CA ASN A 285 3.00 21.88 15.48
C ASN A 285 3.20 20.77 16.51
N VAL A 286 3.16 19.50 16.09
CA VAL A 286 3.47 18.37 16.98
C VAL A 286 4.91 18.46 17.47
N LEU A 287 5.88 18.71 16.58
CA LEU A 287 7.28 18.88 16.97
C LEU A 287 7.46 20.07 17.93
N GLU A 288 6.86 21.22 17.63
CA GLU A 288 6.98 22.42 18.46
C GLU A 288 6.43 22.22 19.87
N LYS A 289 5.24 21.61 19.99
CA LYS A 289 4.54 21.41 21.26
C LYS A 289 5.06 20.24 22.07
N THR A 290 5.40 19.13 21.44
CA THR A 290 5.69 17.85 22.12
C THR A 290 7.15 17.44 22.06
N LYS A 291 7.95 18.10 21.22
CA LYS A 291 9.34 17.74 20.86
C LYS A 291 9.48 16.35 20.22
N ILE A 292 8.38 15.73 19.82
CA ILE A 292 8.35 14.44 19.12
C ILE A 292 8.22 14.68 17.63
N SER A 293 9.09 14.04 16.85
CA SER A 293 9.03 14.07 15.39
C SER A 293 8.11 12.97 14.87
N LEU A 294 7.16 13.33 14.00
CA LEU A 294 6.28 12.37 13.32
C LEU A 294 6.86 11.98 11.96
N GLU A 295 7.00 10.68 11.74
CA GLU A 295 7.37 10.12 10.44
C GLU A 295 6.12 9.76 9.64
N LYS A 296 6.10 10.09 8.35
CA LYS A 296 4.99 9.72 7.45
C LYS A 296 4.92 8.19 7.29
N GLU A 297 3.71 7.64 7.35
CA GLU A 297 3.43 6.25 6.97
C GLU A 297 3.01 6.17 5.50
N ILE A 298 2.28 7.18 5.02
CA ILE A 298 1.93 7.31 3.60
C ILE A 298 3.18 7.54 2.73
N LYS A 299 3.15 6.98 1.53
CA LYS A 299 4.19 7.20 0.52
C LYS A 299 3.80 8.37 -0.37
N ILE A 300 4.74 9.30 -0.57
CA ILE A 300 4.56 10.42 -1.49
C ILE A 300 5.19 10.02 -2.82
N LEU A 301 4.41 10.14 -3.91
CA LEU A 301 4.88 9.92 -5.27
C LEU A 301 5.04 11.27 -5.97
N GLU A 302 6.30 11.64 -6.20
CA GLU A 302 6.72 12.82 -6.96
C GLU A 302 7.40 12.42 -8.27
#